data_AF-F4BZB7-F1
#
_entry.id   AF-F4BZB7-F1
#
_cell.length_a   1.000
_cell.length_b   1.000
_cell.length_c   1.000
_cell.angle_alpha   90.00
_cell.angle_beta   90.00
_cell.angle_gamma   90.00
#
_symmetry.space_group_name_H-M   'P 1'
#
loop_
_entity.id
_entity.type
_entity.pdbx_description
1 polymer ?
#
loop_
_entity_poly.entity_id
_entity_poly.type
_entity_poly.pdbx_seq_one_letter_code
_entity_poly.pdbx_strand_id
1 'polypeptide(L)' 'MIPVRCFSCGRVISHVWEEYRERIKTEPPGKVMDDLGIDKYCCRRMLLSHVEIVDTLRRYQ' A
#
# COMPACT_ATOMS: atom_id res chain seq x y z
N MET A 1 8.46 -2.00 -3.64
CA MET A 1 8.79 -2.27 -2.20
C MET A 1 8.13 -1.23 -1.29
N ILE A 2 7.22 -1.66 -0.41
CA ILE A 2 6.50 -0.84 0.57
C ILE A 2 7.13 -0.95 1.97
N PRO A 3 7.03 0.06 2.86
CA PRO A 3 7.36 -0.11 4.28
C PRO A 3 6.63 -1.30 4.92
N VAL A 4 7.36 -2.10 5.70
CA VAL A 4 6.83 -3.28 6.41
C VAL A 4 5.77 -2.88 7.44
N ARG A 5 5.97 -1.75 8.13
CA ARG A 5 5.07 -1.18 9.13
C ARG A 5 4.72 0.26 8.80
N CYS A 6 3.57 0.73 9.25
CA CYS A 6 3.22 2.15 9.18
C CYS A 6 4.15 3.00 10.05
N PHE A 7 4.57 4.15 9.54
CA PHE A 7 5.40 5.09 10.30
C PHE A 7 4.70 5.73 11.50
N SER A 8 3.37 5.78 11.53
CA SER A 8 2.61 6.37 12.65
C SER A 8 1.99 5.31 13.57
N CYS A 9 1.26 4.34 13.00
CA CYS A 9 0.51 3.36 13.79
C CYS A 9 1.33 2.11 14.17
N GLY A 10 2.48 1.87 13.53
CA GLY A 10 3.30 0.66 13.73
C GLY A 10 2.66 -0.65 13.25
N ARG A 11 1.42 -0.62 12.75
CA ARG A 11 0.72 -1.79 12.17
C ARG A 11 1.49 -2.32 10.96
N VAL A 12 1.53 -3.64 10.79
CA VAL A 12 2.10 -4.28 9.59
C VAL A 12 1.22 -3.97 8.38
N ILE A 13 1.80 -3.46 7.29
CA ILE A 13 1.08 -3.05 6.07
C ILE A 13 1.58 -3.81 4.83
N SER A 14 2.80 -4.35 4.85
CA SER A 14 3.37 -4.98 3.65
C SER A 14 2.54 -6.15 3.11
N HIS A 15 1.94 -6.95 3.98
CA HIS A 15 1.15 -8.13 3.59
C HIS A 15 -0.08 -7.83 2.71
N VAL A 16 -0.68 -6.64 2.84
CA VAL A 16 -1.89 -6.26 2.08
C VAL A 16 -1.57 -5.51 0.77
N TRP A 17 -0.31 -5.15 0.53
CA TRP A 17 0.06 -4.31 -0.60
C TRP A 17 -0.22 -4.96 -1.96
N GLU A 18 0.13 -6.24 -2.13
CA GLU A 18 -0.06 -6.92 -3.41
C GLU A 18 -1.54 -7.03 -3.77
N GLU A 19 -2.39 -7.39 -2.81
CA GLU A 19 -3.84 -7.45 -3.00
C GLU A 19 -4.41 -6.06 -3.32
N TYR A 20 -4.00 -5.03 -2.56
CA TYR A 20 -4.43 -3.65 -2.81
C TYR A 20 -4.05 -3.18 -4.23
N ARG A 21 -2.84 -3.50 -4.70
CA ARG A 21 -2.34 -3.11 -6.02
C ARG A 21 -3.08 -3.78 -7.18
N GLU A 22 -3.53 -5.03 -7.00
CA GLU A 22 -4.35 -5.70 -8.01
C GLU A 22 -5.79 -5.16 -8.00
N ARG A 23 -6.39 -4.99 -6.81
CA ARG A 23 -7.79 -4.56 -6.68
C ARG A 23 -8.03 -3.10 -7.08
N ILE A 24 -7.06 -2.20 -6.92
CA ILE A 24 -7.21 -0.80 -7.35
C ILE A 24 -7.34 -0.62 -8.87
N LYS A 25 -6.98 -1.65 -9.67
CA LYS A 25 -7.15 -1.60 -11.13
C LYS A 25 -8.63 -1.69 -11.54
N THR A 26 -9.46 -2.31 -10.71
CA THR A 26 -10.89 -2.57 -10.99
C THR A 26 -11.82 -1.84 -10.04
N GLU A 27 -11.41 -1.62 -8.79
CA GLU A 27 -12.25 -1.08 -7.72
C GLU A 27 -11.73 0.27 -7.19
N PRO A 28 -12.61 1.14 -6.67
CA PRO A 28 -12.19 2.40 -6.09
C PRO A 28 -11.37 2.17 -4.80
N PRO A 29 -10.28 2.94 -4.59
CA PRO A 29 -9.31 2.70 -3.52
C PRO A 29 -9.93 2.71 -2.12
N GLY A 30 -10.96 3.54 -1.89
CA GLY A 30 -11.66 3.60 -0.61
C GLY A 30 -12.27 2.26 -0.20
N LYS A 31 -13.03 1.63 -1.11
CA LYS A 31 -13.69 0.34 -0.86
C LYS A 31 -12.69 -0.78 -0.63
N VAL A 32 -11.62 -0.81 -1.41
CA VAL A 32 -10.56 -1.82 -1.25
C VAL A 32 -9.89 -1.69 0.12
N MET A 33 -9.64 -0.48 0.61
CA MET A 33 -9.07 -0.28 1.96
C MET A 33 -10.03 -0.66 3.08
N ASP A 34 -11.33 -0.45 2.88
CA ASP A 34 -12.37 -0.86 3.83
C ASP A 34 -12.48 -2.39 3.89
N ASP A 35 -12.46 -3.08 2.75
CA ASP A 35 -12.47 -4.54 2.66
C ASP A 35 -11.22 -5.17 3.29
N LEU A 36 -10.06 -4.53 3.14
CA LEU A 36 -8.79 -4.97 3.75
C LEU A 36 -8.72 -4.68 5.27
N GLY A 37 -9.76 -4.11 5.88
CA GLY A 37 -9.83 -3.86 7.33
C GLY A 37 -8.84 -2.78 7.82
N ILE A 38 -8.57 -1.78 6.97
CA ILE A 38 -7.65 -0.68 7.29
C ILE A 38 -8.46 0.54 7.72
N ASP A 39 -8.86 0.62 8.98
CA ASP A 39 -9.73 1.72 9.44
C ASP A 39 -8.98 3.04 9.66
N LYS A 40 -7.72 2.96 10.09
CA LYS A 40 -6.94 4.14 10.48
C LYS A 40 -6.38 4.89 9.26
N TYR A 41 -6.67 6.19 9.19
CA TYR A 41 -6.19 7.09 8.13
C TYR A 41 -4.65 7.08 7.96
N CYS A 42 -3.91 6.95 9.06
CA CYS A 42 -2.45 6.94 9.03
C CYS A 42 -1.89 5.70 8.33
N CYS A 43 -2.55 4.55 8.49
CA CYS A 43 -2.19 3.32 7.80
C CYS A 43 -2.66 3.39 6.32
N ARG A 44 -3.83 4.00 6.01
CA ARG A 44 -4.30 4.24 4.62
C ARG A 44 -3.38 5.13 3.80
N ARG A 45 -2.84 6.19 4.41
CA ARG A 45 -1.89 7.11 3.76
C ARG A 45 -0.69 6.37 3.16
N MET A 46 -0.21 5.34 3.84
CA MET A 46 0.95 4.56 3.37
C MET A 46 0.66 3.83 2.06
N LEU A 47 -0.57 3.37 1.84
CA LEU A 47 -0.97 2.68 0.61
C LEU A 47 -1.29 3.66 -0.52
N LEU A 48 -1.93 4.78 -0.21
CA LEU A 48 -2.30 5.81 -1.18
C LEU A 48 -1.11 6.52 -1.82
N SER A 49 -0.10 6.84 -1.01
CA SER A 49 1.06 7.64 -1.46
C SER A 49 2.27 6.79 -1.83
N HIS A 50 2.14 5.46 -1.87
CA HIS A 50 3.25 4.59 -2.22
C HIS A 50 3.53 4.62 -3.72
N VAL A 51 4.81 4.75 -4.07
CA VAL A 51 5.28 4.69 -5.45
C VAL A 51 6.40 3.67 -5.55
N GLU A 52 6.25 2.69 -6.46
CA GLU A 52 7.25 1.66 -6.69
C GLU A 52 8.37 2.18 -7.60
N ILE A 53 9.44 2.69 -6.99
CA ILE A 53 10.61 3.21 -7.73
C ILE A 53 11.61 2.09 -8.06
N VAL A 54 11.50 0.94 -7.40
CA VAL A 54 12.45 -0.19 -7.51
C VAL A 54 12.60 -0.69 -8.94
N ASP A 55 11.49 -0.82 -9.69
CA ASP A 55 11.53 -1.30 -11.08
C ASP A 55 12.26 -0.32 -12.02
N THR A 56 12.18 0.97 -11.72
CA THR A 56 12.89 2.00 -12.49
C THR A 56 14.39 1.97 -12.21
N LEU A 57 14.78 1.83 -10.95
CA LEU A 57 16.20 1.79 -10.56
C LEU A 57 16.91 0.52 -10.98
N ARG A 58 16.21 -0.63 -11.02
CA ARG A 58 16.76 -1.92 -11.44
C ARG A 58 17.38 -1.91 -12.84
N ARG A 59 16.96 -0.99 -13.72
CA ARG A 59 17.50 -0.87 -15.08
C ARG A 59 18.91 -0.26 -15.16
N TYR A 60 19.35 0.42 -14.11
CA TYR A 60 20.64 1.10 -14.06
C TYR A 60 21.72 0.33 -13.28
N GLN A 61 21.39 -0.88 -12.82
CA GLN A 61 22.29 -1.75 -12.07
C GLN A 61 22.63 -3.02 -12.87
#